data_AF-A0A920EE25-F1
#
_entry.id   AF-A0A920EE25-F1
#
_cell.length_a   1.000
_cell.length_b   1.000
_cell.length_c   1.000
_cell.angle_alpha   90.00
_cell.angle_beta   90.00
_cell.angle_gamma   90.00
#
_symmetry.space_group_name_H-M   'P 1'
#
loop_
_entity.id
_entity.type
_entity.pdbx_description
1 polymer ?
#
loop_
_entity_poly.entity_id
_entity_poly.type
_entity_poly.pdbx_seq_one_letter_code
_entity_poly.pdbx_strand_id
1 'polypeptide(L)'
;MRYQLSEMPTVILNCPILDRGVGITNTIRDDLGIHNEILVYHGKASIARGLEVFVESLKFLNESVHIALIVNLEEPFIKDLKELALKVTRSRPGAFERLHFLPYVPAEDLPEYLSTADIAVIPLLPTGNHEVAMPNKLLKLSKQSFQYFQVKDEL
;
A
#
# COMPACT_ATOMS: atom_id res chain seq x y z
N MET A 1 -0.20 -25.00 -27.35
CA MET A 1 0.34 -23.64 -27.61
C MET A 1 -0.63 -22.93 -28.56
N ARG A 2 -1.37 -21.91 -28.09
CA ARG A 2 -2.64 -21.48 -28.71
C ARG A 2 -2.53 -20.38 -29.77
N TYR A 3 -1.32 -19.85 -30.07
CA TYR A 3 -1.17 -18.63 -30.89
C TYR A 3 -0.13 -18.71 -32.04
N GLN A 4 0.56 -19.85 -32.25
CA GLN A 4 1.45 -20.14 -33.40
C GLN A 4 2.28 -18.94 -33.93
N LEU A 5 2.86 -18.14 -33.04
CA LEU A 5 3.71 -17.02 -33.44
C LEU A 5 5.01 -17.56 -34.03
N SER A 6 5.44 -16.99 -35.16
CA SER A 6 6.69 -17.35 -35.83
C SER A 6 7.92 -17.00 -34.99
N GLU A 7 7.79 -16.08 -34.05
CA GLU A 7 8.82 -15.67 -33.11
C GLU A 7 8.23 -15.49 -31.71
N MET A 8 9.05 -15.72 -30.68
CA MET A 8 8.65 -15.50 -29.30
C MET A 8 8.61 -14.00 -29.00
N PRO A 9 7.52 -13.47 -28.42
CA PRO A 9 7.46 -12.07 -28.04
C PRO A 9 8.50 -11.77 -26.96
N THR A 10 9.19 -10.64 -27.09
CA THR A 10 10.06 -10.13 -26.02
C THR A 10 9.19 -9.60 -24.90
N VAL A 11 9.31 -10.19 -23.71
CA VAL A 11 8.64 -9.70 -22.51
C VAL A 11 9.51 -8.60 -21.90
N ILE A 12 9.06 -7.36 -21.97
CA ILE A 12 9.67 -6.23 -21.26
C ILE A 12 9.02 -6.05 -19.90
N LEU A 13 9.84 -5.74 -18.89
CA LEU A 13 9.34 -5.40 -17.56
C LEU A 13 8.69 -4.02 -17.59
N ASN A 14 7.62 -3.86 -16.81
CA ASN A 14 7.03 -2.57 -16.51
C ASN A 14 7.94 -1.79 -15.55
N CYS A 15 9.04 -1.24 -16.08
CA CYS A 15 9.99 -0.45 -15.30
C CYS A 15 9.45 0.98 -15.12
N PRO A 16 9.45 1.54 -13.90
CA PRO A 16 9.09 2.94 -13.71
C PRO A 16 10.09 3.87 -14.42
N ILE A 17 9.58 4.98 -14.96
CA ILE A 17 10.42 6.10 -15.38
C ILE A 17 11.05 6.68 -14.11
N LEU A 18 12.38 6.79 -14.10
CA LEU A 18 13.17 7.21 -12.92
C LEU A 18 13.40 8.73 -12.86
N ASP A 19 12.76 9.50 -13.72
CA ASP A 19 12.83 10.96 -13.68
C ASP A 19 12.37 11.42 -12.30
N ARG A 20 13.16 12.30 -11.66
CA ARG A 20 12.77 12.85 -10.37
C ARG A 20 11.53 13.70 -10.55
N GLY A 21 10.50 13.41 -9.76
CA GLY A 21 9.43 14.36 -9.48
C GLY A 21 10.04 15.69 -9.02
N VAL A 22 9.57 16.78 -9.58
CA VAL A 22 10.02 18.16 -9.31
C VAL A 22 9.02 18.92 -8.44
N GLY A 23 7.91 18.26 -8.04
CA GLY A 23 6.73 18.94 -7.52
C GLY A 23 6.54 18.88 -6.00
N ILE A 24 7.17 17.96 -5.28
CA ILE A 24 6.92 17.78 -3.84
C ILE A 24 8.10 18.26 -2.99
N THR A 25 7.78 19.06 -1.96
CA THR A 25 8.73 19.56 -0.96
C THR A 25 8.75 18.77 0.34
N ASN A 26 7.69 17.99 0.59
CA ASN A 26 7.48 17.28 1.85
C ASN A 26 7.54 15.76 1.65
N THR A 27 8.00 15.05 2.65
CA THR A 27 7.91 13.59 2.73
C THR A 27 6.65 13.19 3.49
N ILE A 28 6.29 11.91 3.42
CA ILE A 28 5.21 11.33 4.22
C ILE A 28 5.39 11.60 5.72
N ARG A 29 6.63 11.68 6.21
CA ARG A 29 6.90 11.94 7.62
C ARG A 29 6.68 13.40 7.99
N ASP A 30 6.98 14.32 7.08
CA ASP A 30 6.72 15.75 7.27
C ASP A 30 5.22 16.02 7.38
N ASP A 31 4.41 15.37 6.54
CA ASP A 31 2.95 15.53 6.56
C ASP A 31 2.30 14.89 7.79
N LEU A 32 2.84 13.76 8.28
CA LEU A 32 2.29 13.07 9.45
C LEU A 32 2.80 13.64 10.78
N GLY A 33 3.97 14.26 10.81
CA GLY A 33 4.58 14.80 12.03
C GLY A 33 4.92 13.74 13.08
N ILE A 34 5.16 12.49 12.67
CA ILE A 34 5.45 11.36 13.58
C ILE A 34 6.84 10.76 13.31
N HIS A 35 7.51 10.32 14.37
CA HIS A 35 8.80 9.60 14.28
C HIS A 35 8.66 8.07 14.39
N ASN A 36 7.42 7.61 14.52
CA ASN A 36 7.01 6.22 14.59
C ASN A 36 7.29 5.45 13.28
N GLU A 37 7.22 4.13 13.35
CA GLU A 37 7.34 3.25 12.18
C GLU A 37 6.08 3.36 11.32
N ILE A 38 6.24 3.53 10.00
CA ILE A 38 5.17 3.78 9.04
C ILE A 38 5.09 2.63 8.03
N LEU A 39 3.98 1.88 8.10
CA LEU A 39 3.56 0.95 7.06
C LEU A 39 2.68 1.70 6.06
N VAL A 40 3.10 1.78 4.80
CA VAL A 40 2.40 2.58 3.80
C VAL A 40 1.76 1.73 2.71
N TYR A 41 0.50 2.00 2.39
CA TYR A 41 -0.13 1.58 1.15
C TYR A 41 -0.40 2.81 0.28
N HIS A 42 -0.21 2.66 -1.03
CA HIS A 42 -0.57 3.69 -1.99
C HIS A 42 -1.28 3.11 -3.21
N GLY A 43 -2.41 3.69 -3.60
CA GLY A 43 -3.15 3.25 -4.78
C GLY A 43 -4.66 3.46 -4.67
N LYS A 44 -5.42 2.64 -5.40
CA LYS A 44 -6.88 2.69 -5.34
C LYS A 44 -7.37 2.12 -4.01
N ALA A 45 -8.33 2.77 -3.38
CA ALA A 45 -9.06 2.22 -2.25
C ALA A 45 -10.21 1.33 -2.77
N SER A 46 -10.16 0.03 -2.49
CA SER A 46 -11.23 -0.90 -2.83
C SER A 46 -11.07 -2.22 -2.07
N ILE A 47 -12.17 -2.96 -1.89
CA ILE A 47 -12.20 -4.28 -1.24
C ILE A 47 -11.18 -5.24 -1.86
N ALA A 48 -11.09 -5.30 -3.19
CA ALA A 48 -10.15 -6.17 -3.91
C ALA A 48 -8.65 -5.88 -3.62
N ARG A 49 -8.34 -4.76 -2.95
CA ARG A 49 -6.98 -4.39 -2.55
C ARG A 49 -6.65 -4.81 -1.12
N GLY A 50 -7.57 -5.47 -0.42
CA GLY A 50 -7.39 -6.00 0.94
C GLY A 50 -7.06 -4.95 2.00
N LEU A 51 -7.51 -3.70 1.80
CA LEU A 51 -7.29 -2.64 2.79
C LEU A 51 -8.01 -2.89 4.10
N GLU A 52 -9.12 -3.64 4.09
CA GLU A 52 -9.78 -4.08 5.33
C GLU A 52 -8.86 -4.96 6.16
N VAL A 53 -8.21 -5.95 5.55
CA VAL A 53 -7.22 -6.81 6.23
C VAL A 53 -6.05 -5.98 6.75
N PHE A 54 -5.59 -5.01 5.96
CA PHE A 54 -4.49 -4.16 6.39
C PHE A 54 -4.88 -3.28 7.59
N VAL A 55 -6.07 -2.67 7.58
CA VAL A 55 -6.58 -1.92 8.73
C VAL A 55 -6.82 -2.82 9.94
N GLU A 56 -7.38 -4.02 9.74
CA GLU A 56 -7.56 -4.99 10.81
C GLU A 56 -6.25 -5.42 11.47
N SER A 57 -5.15 -5.43 10.71
CA SER A 57 -3.83 -5.80 11.24
C SER A 57 -3.38 -4.91 12.41
N LEU A 58 -3.93 -3.69 12.54
CA LEU A 58 -3.66 -2.79 13.67
C LEU A 58 -3.89 -3.44 15.05
N LYS A 59 -4.75 -4.46 15.15
CA LYS A 59 -4.97 -5.23 16.39
C LYS A 59 -3.76 -6.04 16.84
N PHE A 60 -2.87 -6.38 15.90
CA PHE A 60 -1.68 -7.21 16.14
C PHE A 60 -0.38 -6.41 16.15
N LEU A 61 -0.40 -5.19 15.61
CA LEU A 61 0.80 -4.34 15.52
C LEU A 61 1.16 -3.70 16.88
N ASN A 62 2.46 -3.46 17.04
CA ASN A 62 2.98 -2.67 18.16
C ASN A 62 2.38 -1.27 18.18
N GLU A 63 2.26 -0.68 19.37
CA GLU A 63 1.68 0.66 19.54
C GLU A 63 2.48 1.74 18.82
N SER A 64 3.78 1.51 18.61
CA SER A 64 4.66 2.42 17.89
C SER A 64 4.54 2.35 16.37
N VAL A 65 3.72 1.44 15.81
CA VAL A 65 3.56 1.24 14.36
C VAL A 65 2.26 1.87 13.87
N HIS A 66 2.37 2.68 12.82
CA HIS A 66 1.26 3.37 12.18
C HIS A 66 1.05 2.85 10.75
N ILE A 67 -0.20 2.91 10.30
CA ILE A 67 -0.56 2.63 8.91
C ILE A 67 -0.90 3.94 8.22
N ALA A 68 -0.31 4.18 7.04
CA ALA A 68 -0.65 5.30 6.18
C ALA A 68 -1.23 4.81 4.85
N LEU A 69 -2.41 5.33 4.50
CA LEU A 69 -3.11 5.03 3.25
C LEU A 69 -3.08 6.26 2.34
N ILE A 70 -2.29 6.22 1.28
CA ILE A 70 -2.24 7.24 0.22
C ILE A 70 -3.23 6.84 -0.89
N VAL A 71 -4.41 7.43 -0.85
CA VAL A 71 -5.56 7.01 -1.66
C VAL A 71 -6.40 8.21 -2.07
N ASN A 72 -7.32 8.04 -3.02
CA ASN A 72 -8.35 9.05 -3.25
C ASN A 72 -9.31 9.07 -2.05
N LEU A 73 -9.35 10.19 -1.33
CA LEU A 73 -10.13 10.35 -0.09
C LEU A 73 -11.64 10.50 -0.34
N GLU A 74 -12.05 10.79 -1.58
CA GLU A 74 -13.45 10.93 -1.98
C GLU A 74 -14.13 9.57 -2.22
N GLU A 75 -13.37 8.47 -2.25
CA GLU A 75 -13.91 7.13 -2.45
C GLU A 75 -14.81 6.73 -1.27
N PRO A 76 -16.06 6.24 -1.50
CA PRO A 76 -16.98 5.85 -0.43
C PRO A 76 -16.39 4.85 0.56
N PHE A 77 -15.52 3.96 0.06
CA PHE A 77 -14.86 2.91 0.83
C PHE A 77 -13.98 3.44 1.98
N ILE A 78 -13.55 4.70 1.93
CA ILE A 78 -12.79 5.34 3.01
C ILE A 78 -13.61 5.41 4.31
N LYS A 79 -14.93 5.62 4.19
CA LYS A 79 -15.82 5.62 5.34
C LYS A 79 -15.83 4.25 6.02
N ASP A 80 -15.93 3.19 5.25
CA ASP A 80 -15.94 1.81 5.74
C ASP A 80 -14.64 1.47 6.48
N LEU A 81 -13.49 1.89 5.95
CA LEU A 81 -12.18 1.70 6.60
C LEU A 81 -12.06 2.48 7.93
N LYS A 82 -12.62 3.69 8.01
CA LYS A 82 -12.66 4.46 9.26
C LYS A 82 -13.54 3.78 10.31
N GLU A 83 -14.72 3.31 9.91
CA GLU A 83 -15.61 2.56 10.80
C GLU A 83 -14.98 1.26 11.29
N LEU A 84 -14.25 0.56 10.41
CA LEU A 84 -13.49 -0.63 10.77
C LEU A 84 -12.39 -0.32 11.80
N ALA A 85 -11.61 0.73 11.62
CA ALA A 85 -10.59 1.14 12.58
C ALA A 85 -11.18 1.52 13.96
N LEU A 86 -12.35 2.17 13.98
CA LEU A 86 -13.09 2.43 15.22
C LEU A 86 -13.54 1.12 15.91
N LYS A 87 -13.96 0.11 15.15
CA LYS A 87 -14.27 -1.22 15.71
C LYS A 87 -13.03 -1.88 16.30
N VAL A 88 -11.90 -1.85 15.58
CA VAL A 88 -10.61 -2.38 16.04
C VAL A 88 -10.16 -1.68 17.34
N THR A 89 -10.43 -0.39 17.48
CA THR A 89 -10.09 0.38 18.69
C THR A 89 -10.72 -0.18 19.97
N ARG A 90 -11.86 -0.88 19.85
CA ARG A 90 -12.53 -1.51 21.01
C ARG A 90 -11.72 -2.66 21.61
N SER A 91 -10.97 -3.40 20.80
CA SER A 91 -10.10 -4.49 21.27
C SER A 91 -8.64 -4.07 21.41
N ARG A 92 -8.22 -3.03 20.68
CA ARG A 92 -6.87 -2.46 20.71
C ARG A 92 -6.95 -0.93 20.78
N PRO A 93 -6.96 -0.34 21.99
CA PRO A 93 -6.98 1.11 22.15
C PRO A 93 -5.89 1.81 21.34
N GLY A 94 -6.19 2.98 20.78
CA GLY A 94 -5.24 3.73 19.95
C GLY A 94 -5.14 3.26 18.49
N ALA A 95 -5.95 2.31 18.04
CA ALA A 95 -5.86 1.81 16.65
C ALA A 95 -6.30 2.87 15.62
N PHE A 96 -7.37 3.62 15.88
CA PHE A 96 -7.85 4.64 14.95
C PHE A 96 -6.83 5.78 14.76
N GLU A 97 -6.19 6.21 15.85
CA GLU A 97 -5.17 7.28 15.87
C GLU A 97 -3.88 6.88 15.15
N ARG A 98 -3.66 5.58 14.97
CA ARG A 98 -2.54 5.01 14.21
C ARG A 98 -2.85 4.79 12.74
N LEU A 99 -4.08 5.06 12.29
CA LEU A 99 -4.50 4.97 10.90
C LEU A 99 -4.58 6.37 10.26
N HIS A 100 -3.69 6.61 9.31
CA HIS A 100 -3.60 7.88 8.60
C HIS A 100 -4.12 7.76 7.19
N PHE A 101 -4.91 8.74 6.76
CA PHE A 101 -5.41 8.86 5.39
C PHE A 101 -4.78 10.09 4.76
N LEU A 102 -3.96 9.87 3.73
CA LEU A 102 -3.25 10.91 3.00
C LEU A 102 -3.82 11.04 1.58
N PRO A 103 -3.85 12.26 1.02
CA PRO A 103 -4.36 12.49 -0.32
C PRO A 103 -3.49 11.76 -1.36
N TYR A 104 -4.05 11.57 -2.55
CA TYR A 104 -3.33 10.98 -3.66
C TYR A 104 -2.08 11.80 -4.02
N VAL A 105 -0.97 11.09 -4.28
CA VAL A 105 0.30 11.66 -4.71
C VAL A 105 0.59 11.23 -6.16
N PRO A 106 0.93 12.17 -7.07
CA PRO A 106 1.33 11.86 -8.45
C PRO A 106 2.46 10.85 -8.53
N ALA A 107 2.45 10.01 -9.57
CA ALA A 107 3.36 8.87 -9.67
C ALA A 107 4.85 9.26 -9.76
N GLU A 108 5.15 10.43 -10.33
CA GLU A 108 6.50 11.00 -10.47
C GLU A 108 7.11 11.46 -9.15
N ASP A 109 6.31 12.01 -8.25
CA ASP A 109 6.79 12.51 -6.95
C ASP A 109 6.73 11.46 -5.83
N LEU A 110 5.97 10.40 -6.05
CA LEU A 110 5.70 9.35 -5.07
C LEU A 110 6.96 8.65 -4.50
N PRO A 111 8.03 8.39 -5.26
CA PRO A 111 9.26 7.84 -4.68
C PRO A 111 9.91 8.78 -3.67
N GLU A 112 9.93 10.09 -3.95
CA GLU A 112 10.49 11.11 -3.06
C GLU A 112 9.60 11.27 -1.82
N TYR A 113 8.28 11.35 -2.02
CA TYR A 113 7.31 11.44 -0.93
C TYR A 113 7.39 10.26 0.05
N LEU A 114 7.51 9.05 -0.48
CA LEU A 114 7.61 7.83 0.32
C LEU A 114 9.00 7.57 0.90
N SER A 115 10.01 8.37 0.57
CA SER A 115 11.42 8.09 0.91
C SER A 115 11.70 7.89 2.40
N THR A 116 10.84 8.43 3.27
CA THR A 116 10.94 8.32 4.74
C THR A 116 9.97 7.32 5.37
N ALA A 117 9.18 6.60 4.57
CA ALA A 117 8.38 5.47 5.04
C ALA A 117 9.29 4.26 5.31
N ASP A 118 8.90 3.43 6.28
CA ASP A 118 9.71 2.29 6.71
C ASP A 118 9.42 1.05 5.86
N ILE A 119 8.15 0.75 5.59
CA ILE A 119 7.74 -0.43 4.82
C ILE A 119 6.55 -0.08 3.92
N ALA A 120 6.64 -0.43 2.64
CA ALA A 120 5.51 -0.37 1.73
C ALA A 120 4.78 -1.72 1.65
N VAL A 121 3.45 -1.70 1.79
CA VAL A 121 2.59 -2.89 1.90
C VAL A 121 1.68 -3.01 0.68
N ILE A 122 1.56 -4.23 0.16
CA ILE A 122 0.67 -4.60 -0.94
C ILE A 122 -0.28 -5.69 -0.41
N PRO A 123 -1.42 -5.34 0.20
CA PRO A 123 -2.26 -6.28 0.93
C PRO A 123 -3.25 -7.00 -0.01
N LEU A 124 -2.75 -7.58 -1.12
CA LEU A 124 -3.61 -8.25 -2.10
C LEU A 124 -4.15 -9.56 -1.53
N LEU A 125 -5.47 -9.72 -1.62
CA LEU A 125 -6.14 -10.99 -1.31
C LEU A 125 -5.86 -12.02 -2.42
N PRO A 126 -5.79 -13.32 -2.09
CA PRO A 126 -5.66 -14.37 -3.10
C PRO A 126 -6.86 -14.32 -4.05
N THR A 127 -6.57 -13.99 -5.30
CA THR A 127 -7.51 -14.05 -6.44
C THR A 127 -6.73 -14.60 -7.62
N GLY A 128 -7.41 -15.20 -8.62
CA GLY A 128 -6.73 -15.84 -9.75
C GLY A 128 -5.72 -14.95 -10.50
N ASN A 129 -5.89 -13.61 -10.47
CA ASN A 129 -4.92 -12.67 -11.04
C ASN A 129 -3.74 -12.35 -10.10
N HIS A 130 -3.94 -12.39 -8.78
CA HIS A 130 -2.92 -12.06 -7.76
C HIS A 130 -2.01 -13.25 -7.43
N GLU A 131 -2.39 -14.46 -7.84
CA GLU A 131 -1.58 -15.67 -7.71
C GLU A 131 -0.58 -15.85 -8.87
N VAL A 132 -0.89 -15.29 -10.04
CA VAL A 132 -0.19 -15.62 -11.30
C VAL A 132 0.61 -14.44 -11.86
N ALA A 133 0.29 -13.19 -11.47
CA ALA A 133 0.95 -11.99 -11.97
C ALA A 133 1.71 -11.23 -10.87
N MET A 134 2.94 -10.82 -11.19
CA MET A 134 3.72 -9.94 -10.31
C MET A 134 3.04 -8.57 -10.18
N PRO A 135 2.73 -8.08 -8.96
CA PRO A 135 2.11 -6.77 -8.79
C PRO A 135 2.96 -5.64 -9.36
N ASN A 136 2.40 -4.82 -10.26
CA ASN A 136 3.05 -3.63 -10.84
C ASN A 136 3.65 -2.66 -9.81
N LYS A 137 3.16 -2.72 -8.57
CA LYS A 137 3.53 -1.87 -7.45
C LYS A 137 4.89 -2.28 -6.85
N LEU A 138 5.29 -3.56 -6.96
CA LEU A 138 6.61 -4.03 -6.54
C LEU A 138 7.75 -3.35 -7.34
N LEU A 139 7.56 -3.16 -8.65
CA LEU A 139 8.58 -2.52 -9.48
C LEU A 139 8.72 -1.01 -9.21
N LYS A 140 7.65 -0.36 -8.74
CA LYS A 140 7.64 1.08 -8.44
C LYS A 140 8.34 1.45 -7.13
N LEU A 141 8.55 0.46 -6.25
CA LEU A 141 9.01 0.66 -4.89
C LEU A 141 10.40 0.05 -4.65
N SER A 142 11.10 -0.42 -5.69
CA SER A 142 12.31 -1.26 -5.59
C SER A 142 13.52 -0.66 -4.85
N LYS A 143 13.40 0.56 -4.34
CA LYS A 143 14.35 1.20 -3.42
C LYS A 143 14.01 1.05 -1.93
N GLN A 144 12.87 0.44 -1.58
CA GLN A 144 12.39 0.27 -0.20
C GLN A 144 12.37 -1.21 0.20
N SER A 145 12.60 -1.50 1.48
CA SER A 145 12.53 -2.86 2.02
C SER A 145 11.07 -3.35 1.99
N PHE A 146 10.81 -4.45 1.30
CA PHE A 146 9.48 -5.03 1.18
C PHE A 146 9.29 -6.20 2.14
N GLN A 147 8.10 -6.28 2.74
CA GLN A 147 7.60 -7.52 3.29
C GLN A 147 6.30 -7.91 2.58
N TYR A 148 6.35 -9.06 1.91
CA TYR A 148 5.18 -9.70 1.33
C TYR A 148 4.58 -10.63 2.38
N PHE A 149 3.43 -10.26 2.95
CA PHE A 149 2.70 -11.13 3.86
C PHE A 149 1.57 -11.83 3.12
N GLN A 150 1.74 -13.13 2.89
CA GLN A 150 0.65 -14.04 2.56
C GLN A 150 0.07 -14.59 3.87
N VAL A 151 -1.17 -14.21 4.19
CA VAL A 151 -1.93 -14.91 5.22
C VAL A 151 -2.42 -16.19 4.57
N LYS A 152 -1.87 -17.34 5.00
CA LYS A 152 -2.43 -18.65 4.66
C LYS A 152 -3.63 -18.88 5.56
N ASP A 153 -4.81 -18.99 4.98
CA ASP A 153 -5.94 -19.62 5.67
C ASP A 153 -5.61 -21.11 5.80
N GLU A 154 -5.23 -21.54 7.00
CA GLU A 154 -5.23 -22.96 7.35
C GLU A 154 -6.68 -23.35 7.65
N LEU A 155 -7.25 -24.18 6.75
CA LEU A 155 -8.48 -24.95 6.98
C LEU A 155 -8.21 -26.12 7.94
#